data_AF-A0A1M7KJI2-F1
#
_entry.id   AF-A0A1M7KJI2-F1
#
_cell.length_a   1.000
_cell.length_b   1.000
_cell.length_c   1.000
_cell.angle_alpha   90.00
_cell.angle_beta   90.00
_cell.angle_gamma   90.00
#
_symmetry.space_group_name_H-M   'P 1'
#
loop_
_entity.id
_entity.type
_entity.pdbx_description
1 polymer ?
#
loop_
_entity_poly.entity_id
_entity_poly.type
_entity_poly.pdbx_seq_one_letter_code
_entity_poly.pdbx_strand_id
1 'polypeptide(L)'
;MLKLDSDTLTIEAFEKRMRLRRRMFAKSGVSLAALHAAQDLESVARHSVETCVSCNADETCGRWLDKTADGGKPPGFCPNHRLIEDLQKEERLRPEAR
;
A
#
# COMPACT_ATOMS: atom_id res chain seq x y z
N MET A 1 15.91 -10.89 7.05
CA MET A 1 15.94 -10.22 8.36
C MET A 1 15.92 -8.72 8.08
N LEU A 2 14.83 -8.02 8.41
CA LEU A 2 14.78 -6.57 8.22
C LEU A 2 15.88 -5.92 9.06
N LYS A 3 16.65 -5.03 8.45
CA LYS A 3 17.29 -3.94 9.18
C LYS A 3 16.31 -2.78 9.13
N LEU A 4 15.29 -2.84 9.98
CA LEU A 4 14.65 -1.60 10.43
C LEU A 4 15.72 -0.94 11.28
N ASP A 5 16.29 0.17 10.81
CA ASP A 5 17.24 0.93 11.63
C ASP A 5 16.48 1.40 12.87
N SER A 6 16.74 0.70 13.97
CA SER A 6 16.05 0.85 15.27
C SER A 6 16.16 2.27 15.81
N ASP A 7 17.16 3.02 15.34
CA ASP A 7 17.43 4.39 15.77
C ASP A 7 16.51 5.42 15.09
N THR A 8 15.79 5.03 14.02
CA THR A 8 14.93 5.96 13.24
C THR A 8 13.46 5.53 13.21
N LEU A 9 13.16 4.26 13.46
CA LEU A 9 11.79 3.76 13.44
C LEU A 9 11.08 3.96 14.79
N THR A 10 10.57 5.16 15.02
CA THR A 10 9.67 5.42 16.15
C THR A 10 8.26 4.90 15.87
N ILE A 11 7.46 4.67 16.92
CA ILE A 11 6.03 4.37 16.80
C ILE A 11 5.33 5.44 15.94
N GLU A 12 5.65 6.71 16.17
CA GLU A 12 5.09 7.83 15.42
C GLU A 12 5.45 7.77 13.92
N ALA A 13 6.70 7.46 13.59
CA ALA A 13 7.14 7.31 12.20
C ALA A 13 6.43 6.15 11.52
N PHE A 14 6.29 5.01 12.21
CA PHE A 14 5.56 3.86 11.71
C PHE A 14 4.07 4.19 11.47
N GLU A 15 3.41 4.84 12.42
CA GLU A 15 2.01 5.25 12.26
C GLU A 15 1.82 6.21 11.10
N LYS A 16 2.70 7.23 10.97
CA LYS A 16 2.68 8.16 9.83
C LYS A 16 2.79 7.41 8.51
N ARG A 17 3.63 6.38 8.47
CA ARG A 17 3.80 5.53 7.30
C ARG A 17 2.58 4.67 6.99
N MET A 18 1.97 4.07 8.01
CA MET A 18 0.74 3.29 7.84
C MET A 18 -0.45 4.16 7.41
N ARG A 19 -0.50 5.43 7.83
CA ARG A 19 -1.46 6.41 7.29
C ARG A 19 -1.28 6.65 5.79
N LEU A 20 -0.04 6.83 5.32
CA LEU A 20 0.23 6.94 3.88
C LEU A 20 -0.15 5.67 3.12
N ARG A 21 0.21 4.50 3.65
CA ARG A 21 -0.14 3.20 3.04
C ARG A 21 -1.66 3.04 2.89
N ARG A 22 -2.42 3.32 3.96
CA ARG A 22 -3.89 3.26 3.92
C ARG A 22 -4.47 4.17 2.85
N ARG A 23 -3.98 5.42 2.78
CA ARG A 23 -4.40 6.37 1.75
C ARG A 23 -4.05 5.90 0.33
N MET A 24 -2.88 5.30 0.12
CA MET A 24 -2.45 4.73 -1.17
C MET A 24 -3.40 3.63 -1.66
N PHE A 25 -3.77 2.70 -0.78
CA PHE A 25 -4.71 1.63 -1.13
C PHE A 25 -6.10 2.21 -1.48
N ALA A 26 -6.60 3.14 -0.66
CA ALA A 26 -7.87 3.80 -0.91
C ALA A 26 -7.89 4.60 -2.23
N LYS A 27 -6.85 5.41 -2.49
CA LYS A 27 -6.71 6.16 -3.74
C LYS A 27 -6.56 5.28 -4.97
N SER A 28 -5.99 4.09 -4.78
CA SER A 28 -5.89 3.09 -5.81
C SER A 28 -7.19 2.27 -5.98
N GLY A 29 -8.23 2.49 -5.17
CA GLY A 29 -9.45 1.68 -5.26
C GLY A 29 -9.24 0.21 -4.87
N VAL A 30 -8.24 -0.07 -4.04
CA VAL A 30 -7.98 -1.42 -3.49
C VAL A 30 -8.58 -1.51 -2.10
N SER A 31 -9.47 -2.48 -1.87
CA SER A 31 -10.01 -2.76 -0.55
C SER A 31 -9.16 -3.76 0.25
N LEU A 32 -9.36 -3.81 1.56
CA LEU A 32 -8.82 -4.91 2.39
C LEU A 32 -9.39 -6.26 1.99
N ALA A 33 -10.58 -6.29 1.40
CA ALA A 33 -11.19 -7.53 0.94
C ALA A 33 -10.46 -8.08 -0.30
N ALA A 34 -9.84 -7.26 -1.15
CA ALA A 34 -8.93 -7.73 -2.20
C ALA A 34 -7.72 -8.46 -1.61
N LEU A 35 -7.10 -7.89 -0.58
CA LEU A 35 -6.02 -8.56 0.15
C LEU A 35 -6.46 -9.94 0.69
N HIS A 36 -7.68 -10.05 1.24
CA HIS A 36 -8.19 -11.31 1.79
C HIS A 36 -8.40 -12.43 0.76
N ALA A 37 -8.53 -12.10 -0.53
CA ALA A 37 -8.67 -13.09 -1.58
C ALA A 37 -7.33 -13.71 -2.00
N ALA A 38 -6.20 -13.15 -1.54
CA ALA A 38 -4.88 -13.71 -1.79
C ALA A 38 -4.70 -15.02 -1.03
N GLN A 39 -4.21 -16.07 -1.72
CA GLN A 39 -3.95 -17.39 -1.14
C GLN A 39 -2.94 -17.37 0.01
N ASP A 40 -2.14 -16.31 0.11
CA ASP A 40 -1.16 -16.06 1.18
C ASP A 40 -1.26 -14.61 1.69
N LEU A 41 -2.46 -14.26 2.17
CA LEU A 41 -2.77 -12.93 2.71
C LEU A 41 -1.72 -12.45 3.72
N GLU A 42 -1.32 -13.30 4.67
CA GLU A 42 -0.42 -12.92 5.75
C GLU A 42 0.94 -12.50 5.20
N SER A 43 1.53 -13.31 4.31
CA SER A 43 2.81 -13.01 3.70
C SER A 43 2.74 -11.77 2.81
N VAL A 44 1.70 -11.64 1.98
CA VAL A 44 1.49 -10.49 1.09
C VAL A 44 1.31 -9.20 1.89
N ALA A 45 0.49 -9.23 2.94
CA ALA A 45 0.26 -8.07 3.79
C ALA A 45 1.54 -7.65 4.53
N ARG A 46 2.24 -8.62 5.14
CA ARG A 46 3.51 -8.37 5.82
C ARG A 46 4.55 -7.79 4.88
N HIS A 47 4.78 -8.42 3.72
CA HIS A 47 5.76 -7.94 2.74
C HIS A 47 5.43 -6.54 2.23
N SER A 48 4.15 -6.23 2.00
CA SER A 48 3.69 -4.90 1.63
C SER A 48 3.97 -3.85 2.70
N VAL A 49 3.76 -4.19 3.98
CA VAL A 49 4.06 -3.33 5.12
C VAL A 49 5.56 -3.08 5.24
N GLU A 50 6.37 -4.14 5.23
CA GLU A 50 7.83 -4.07 5.30
C GLU A 50 8.41 -3.20 4.17
N THR A 51 7.93 -3.43 2.94
CA THR A 51 8.31 -2.66 1.75
C THR A 51 7.89 -1.20 1.86
N CYS A 52 6.71 -0.92 2.41
CA CYS A 52 6.27 0.45 2.61
C CYS A 52 7.14 1.13 3.67
N VAL A 53 7.32 0.52 4.84
CA VAL A 53 8.11 1.08 5.95
C VAL A 53 9.55 1.35 5.56
N SER A 54 10.14 0.50 4.73
CA SER A 54 11.54 0.64 4.30
C SER A 54 11.73 1.62 3.14
N CYS A 55 10.65 2.14 2.55
CA CYS A 55 10.72 3.06 1.42
C CYS A 55 10.87 4.50 1.90
N ASN A 56 11.80 5.26 1.29
CA ASN A 56 12.13 6.64 1.68
C ASN A 56 11.43 7.71 0.83
N ALA A 57 10.25 7.41 0.28
CA ALA A 57 9.53 8.29 -0.64
C ALA A 57 8.31 8.99 0.00
N ASP A 58 8.33 9.25 1.30
CA ASP A 58 7.20 9.75 2.09
C ASP A 58 6.59 11.03 1.55
N GLU A 59 7.42 12.01 1.25
CA GLU A 59 6.98 13.31 0.74
C GLU A 59 6.38 13.18 -0.66
N THR A 60 7.07 12.48 -1.57
CA THR A 60 6.58 12.20 -2.92
C THR A 60 5.28 11.41 -2.90
N CYS A 61 5.16 10.45 -1.98
CA CYS A 61 3.94 9.69 -1.73
C CYS A 61 2.80 10.61 -1.30
N GLY A 62 3.02 11.48 -0.31
CA GLY A 62 2.03 12.47 0.14
C GLY A 62 1.54 13.36 -1.00
N ARG A 63 2.46 13.95 -1.77
CA ARG A 63 2.12 14.83 -2.91
C ARG A 63 1.32 14.10 -3.98
N TRP A 64 1.63 12.83 -4.26
CA TRP A 64 0.85 12.02 -5.20
C TRP A 64 -0.56 11.77 -4.67
N LEU A 65 -0.69 11.41 -3.39
CA LEU A 65 -1.99 11.14 -2.75
C LEU A 65 -2.91 12.37 -2.73
N ASP A 66 -2.35 13.56 -2.58
CA ASP A 66 -3.13 14.81 -2.54
C ASP A 66 -3.66 15.21 -3.93
N LYS A 67 -2.99 14.79 -5.01
CA LYS A 67 -3.33 15.16 -6.40
C LYS A 67 -4.13 14.10 -7.14
N THR A 68 -4.10 12.86 -6.69
CA THR A 68 -4.65 11.73 -7.45
C THR A 68 -6.14 11.57 -7.19
N ALA A 69 -6.91 11.40 -8.27
CA ALA A 69 -8.31 11.00 -8.22
C ALA A 69 -8.46 9.55 -7.70
N ASP A 70 -9.65 9.22 -7.21
CA ASP A 70 -9.93 7.87 -6.73
C ASP A 70 -9.90 6.86 -7.89
N GLY A 71 -9.40 5.65 -7.63
CA GLY A 71 -9.12 4.64 -8.66
C GLY A 71 -7.87 4.90 -9.48
N GLY A 72 -7.00 5.82 -9.04
CA GLY A 72 -5.76 6.17 -9.73
C GLY A 72 -4.79 4.99 -9.82
N LYS A 73 -4.06 4.89 -10.93
CA LYS A 73 -2.99 3.91 -11.09
C LYS A 73 -1.86 4.19 -10.08
N PRO A 74 -1.38 3.19 -9.31
CA PRO A 74 -0.29 3.42 -8.37
C PRO A 74 0.96 3.93 -9.10
N PRO A 75 1.72 4.85 -8.48
CA PRO A 75 2.81 5.51 -9.17
C PRO A 75 4.05 4.61 -9.25
N GLY A 76 4.82 4.72 -10.33
CA GLY A 76 6.00 3.87 -10.57
C GLY A 76 7.12 3.99 -9.53
N PHE A 77 7.18 5.10 -8.78
CA PHE A 77 8.14 5.24 -7.67
C PHE A 77 7.77 4.37 -6.46
N CYS A 78 6.50 3.94 -6.34
CA CYS A 78 6.07 3.12 -5.22
C CYS A 78 6.62 1.70 -5.41
N PRO A 79 7.40 1.15 -4.47
CA PRO A 79 7.90 -0.21 -4.59
C PRO A 79 6.79 -1.26 -4.48
N ASN A 80 5.65 -0.90 -3.89
CA ASN A 80 4.44 -1.72 -3.87
C ASN A 80 3.59 -1.59 -5.16
N HIS A 81 4.02 -0.85 -6.19
CA HIS A 81 3.13 -0.53 -7.33
C HIS A 81 2.57 -1.78 -8.01
N ARG A 82 3.38 -2.81 -8.26
CA ARG A 82 2.93 -4.04 -8.94
C ARG A 82 1.87 -4.76 -8.12
N LEU A 83 2.13 -4.96 -6.83
CA LEU A 83 1.18 -5.54 -5.91
C LEU A 83 -0.15 -4.78 -5.92
N ILE A 84 -0.10 -3.44 -5.86
CA ILE A 84 -1.31 -2.62 -5.88
C ILE A 84 -2.04 -2.73 -7.22
N GLU A 85 -1.33 -2.77 -8.35
CA GLU A 85 -1.93 -2.97 -9.68
C GLU A 85 -2.62 -4.34 -9.80
N ASP A 86 -2.04 -5.37 -9.22
CA ASP A 86 -2.60 -6.72 -9.24
C ASP A 86 -3.86 -6.80 -8.38
N LEU A 87 -3.81 -6.26 -7.15
CA LEU A 87 -4.99 -6.13 -6.30
C LEU A 87 -6.09 -5.25 -6.93
N GLN A 88 -5.73 -4.20 -7.65
CA GLN A 88 -6.67 -3.39 -8.44
C GLN A 88 -7.38 -4.22 -9.52
N LYS A 89 -6.66 -5.13 -10.20
CA LYS A 89 -7.26 -6.01 -11.20
C LYS A 89 -8.22 -6.98 -10.54
N GLU A 90 -7.83 -7.58 -9.43
CA GLU A 90 -8.68 -8.49 -8.66
C GLU A 90 -9.96 -7.83 -8.16
N GLU A 91 -9.87 -6.59 -7.65
CA GLU A 91 -11.03 -5.84 -7.20
C GLU A 91 -12.00 -5.53 -8.36
N ARG A 92 -11.48 -5.19 -9.55
CA ARG A 92 -12.32 -4.98 -10.75
C ARG A 92 -13.00 -6.25 -11.28
N LEU A 93 -12.38 -7.41 -11.05
CA LEU A 93 -12.91 -8.70 -11.46
C LEU A 93 -13.87 -9.29 -10.42
N ARG A 94 -13.94 -8.69 -9.23
CA ARG A 94 -14.84 -9.13 -8.17
C ARG A 94 -16.28 -8.85 -8.59
N PRO A 95 -17.15 -9.88 -8.63
CA PRO A 95 -18.56 -9.64 -8.89
C PRO A 95 -19.12 -8.74 -7.78
N GLU A 96 -19.91 -7.73 -8.17
CA GLU A 96 -20.65 -6.92 -7.21
C GLU A 96 -21.53 -7.85 -6.39
N ALA A 97 -21.36 -7.85 -5.07
CA ALA A 97 -22.22 -8.59 -4.17
C ALA A 97 -23.64 -8.02 -4.35
N ARG A 98 -24.51 -8.80 -5.00
CA ARG A 98 -25.95 -8.52 -5.10
C ARG A 98 -26.60 -8.50 -3.72
#